data_AF-A0A7F8QSG7-F1
#
_entry.id   AF-A0A7F8QSG7-F1
#
_cell.length_a   1.000
_cell.length_b   1.000
_cell.length_c   1.000
_cell.angle_alpha   90.00
_cell.angle_beta   90.00
_cell.angle_gamma   90.00
#
_symmetry.space_group_name_H-M   'P 1'
#
loop_
_entity.id
_entity.type
_entity.pdbx_description
1 polymer ?
#
loop_
_entity_poly.entity_id
_entity_poly.type
_entity_poly.pdbx_seq_one_letter_code
_entity_poly.pdbx_strand_id
1 'polypeptide(L)'
;MVLTRLMRSLFQTNLTELKSFGAPPPAVSNVSAAVMTLTAPGGRVPKDRSWKAAKVTMAKVDGFLDSLINFDKENIPESCLKAIRPYLQNPEFRPEFVATKSYAAAGLCSWVINIVRFYEVFCDVEPKRQALSRATADLTAAQENLAAIKAKIAHLNENLAKLTAKFEKATADKLKCQQEAEVTTGTISLANRLVGGLASENVRWAEAVQSFRHQESKLCGDVLLTTAFVSYLGFFTKSYRQSLMDGTWRPYLSRLEVPIPVTPTLDPLRMLTDDAYVAAWQNQGLPADRMSTENATILLSCERWPLMVDPQLQGIKWIKNKYGENLRVTQIGQKG
;
A
#
# COMPACT_ATOMS: atom_id res chain seq x y z
N MET A 1 6.44 -70.54 -15.59
CA MET A 1 5.98 -71.47 -16.65
C MET A 1 6.83 -72.74 -16.77
N VAL A 2 8.15 -72.70 -16.52
CA VAL A 2 9.02 -73.91 -16.53
C VAL A 2 8.87 -74.78 -15.27
N LEU A 3 8.65 -74.19 -14.09
CA LEU A 3 8.40 -74.90 -12.82
C LEU A 3 7.08 -75.71 -12.80
N THR A 4 6.03 -75.21 -13.43
CA THR A 4 4.72 -75.88 -13.49
C THR A 4 4.73 -77.11 -14.41
N ARG A 5 5.56 -77.12 -15.46
CA ARG A 5 5.73 -78.29 -16.35
C ARG A 5 6.51 -79.43 -15.70
N LEU A 6 7.58 -79.12 -14.94
CA LEU A 6 8.38 -80.11 -14.21
C LEU A 6 7.62 -80.74 -13.03
N MET A 7 6.79 -79.96 -12.32
CA MET A 7 5.86 -80.53 -11.34
C MET A 7 4.85 -81.47 -12.02
N ARG A 8 4.28 -81.08 -13.17
CA ARG A 8 3.26 -81.89 -13.86
C ARG A 8 3.78 -83.28 -14.23
N SER A 9 5.00 -83.40 -14.78
CA SER A 9 5.57 -84.71 -15.15
C SER A 9 5.88 -85.60 -13.93
N LEU A 10 6.36 -85.01 -12.83
CA LEU A 10 6.62 -85.73 -11.58
C LEU A 10 5.31 -86.22 -10.93
N PHE A 11 4.28 -85.39 -10.87
CA PHE A 11 2.98 -85.79 -10.33
C PHE A 11 2.26 -86.82 -11.21
N GLN A 12 2.39 -86.76 -12.55
CA GLN A 12 1.78 -87.73 -13.46
C GLN A 12 2.36 -89.15 -13.30
N THR A 13 3.69 -89.24 -13.15
CA THR A 13 4.40 -90.50 -12.89
C THR A 13 4.00 -91.07 -11.53
N ASN A 14 3.99 -90.21 -10.50
CA ASN A 14 3.57 -90.56 -9.14
C ASN A 14 2.11 -91.04 -9.06
N LEU A 15 1.17 -90.38 -9.74
CA LEU A 15 -0.25 -90.75 -9.74
C LEU A 15 -0.49 -92.11 -10.42
N THR A 16 0.32 -92.46 -11.42
CA THR A 16 0.25 -93.75 -12.12
C THR A 16 0.72 -94.89 -11.20
N GLU A 17 1.80 -94.67 -10.45
CA GLU A 17 2.30 -95.59 -9.42
C GLU A 17 1.26 -95.78 -8.30
N LEU A 18 0.64 -94.68 -7.83
CA LEU A 18 -0.35 -94.72 -6.77
C LEU A 18 -1.62 -95.52 -7.13
N LYS A 19 -2.03 -95.55 -8.40
CA LYS A 19 -3.19 -96.34 -8.86
C LYS A 19 -2.95 -97.86 -8.84
N SER A 20 -1.70 -98.29 -8.89
CA SER A 20 -1.32 -99.70 -9.00
C SER A 20 -1.59 -100.53 -7.74
N PHE A 21 -1.82 -99.89 -6.58
CA PHE A 21 -2.13 -100.60 -5.33
C PHE A 21 -3.46 -101.38 -5.41
N GLY A 22 -3.39 -102.67 -5.07
CA GLY A 22 -4.55 -103.55 -4.86
C GLY A 22 -5.25 -103.27 -3.52
N ALA A 23 -4.47 -103.25 -2.44
CA ALA A 23 -4.87 -102.80 -1.10
C ALA A 23 -3.78 -101.86 -0.53
N PRO A 24 -4.02 -100.54 -0.44
CA PRO A 24 -3.00 -99.59 0.00
C PRO A 24 -2.83 -99.62 1.54
N PRO A 25 -1.65 -99.24 2.06
CA PRO A 25 -1.48 -98.97 3.48
C PRO A 25 -2.46 -97.89 3.98
N PRO A 26 -2.88 -97.92 5.25
CA PRO A 26 -3.80 -96.91 5.83
C PRO A 26 -3.35 -95.47 5.60
N ALA A 27 -2.05 -95.18 5.72
CA ALA A 27 -1.47 -93.86 5.46
C ALA A 27 -1.71 -93.37 4.02
N VAL A 28 -1.59 -94.25 3.03
CA VAL A 28 -1.82 -93.93 1.61
C VAL A 28 -3.33 -93.76 1.34
N SER A 29 -4.18 -94.59 1.94
CA SER A 29 -5.63 -94.43 1.86
C SER A 29 -6.09 -93.10 2.46
N ASN A 30 -5.52 -92.68 3.59
CA ASN A 30 -5.82 -91.41 4.24
C ASN A 30 -5.42 -90.20 3.38
N VAL A 31 -4.27 -90.26 2.68
CA VAL A 31 -3.86 -89.21 1.73
C VAL A 31 -4.84 -89.09 0.57
N SER A 32 -5.27 -90.22 0.00
CA SER A 32 -6.25 -90.20 -1.09
C SER A 32 -7.61 -89.65 -0.65
N ALA A 33 -8.06 -90.01 0.55
CA ALA A 33 -9.28 -89.48 1.16
C ALA A 33 -9.19 -87.98 1.47
N ALA A 34 -8.02 -87.52 1.92
CA ALA A 34 -7.74 -86.12 2.21
C ALA A 34 -7.75 -85.26 0.94
N VAL A 35 -7.13 -85.74 -0.15
CA VAL A 35 -7.19 -85.04 -1.45
C VAL A 35 -8.63 -84.98 -1.98
N MET A 36 -9.39 -86.08 -1.94
CA MET A 36 -10.80 -86.10 -2.32
C MET A 36 -11.67 -85.15 -1.48
N THR A 37 -11.32 -84.96 -0.22
CA THR A 37 -12.00 -84.04 0.69
C THR A 37 -11.74 -82.60 0.30
N LEU A 38 -10.50 -82.26 -0.10
CA LEU A 38 -10.12 -80.91 -0.50
C LEU A 38 -10.63 -80.55 -1.90
N THR A 39 -10.62 -81.50 -2.84
CA THR A 39 -11.06 -81.32 -4.24
C THR A 39 -12.56 -81.61 -4.44
N ALA A 40 -13.34 -81.65 -3.36
CA ALA A 40 -14.77 -81.93 -3.43
C ALA A 40 -15.51 -80.81 -4.18
N PRO A 41 -16.21 -81.11 -5.31
CA PRO A 41 -16.87 -80.09 -6.11
C PRO A 41 -17.95 -79.37 -5.30
N GLY A 42 -17.85 -78.04 -5.20
CA GLY A 42 -18.80 -77.20 -4.47
C GLY A 42 -18.85 -77.47 -2.96
N GLY A 43 -17.78 -78.01 -2.37
CA GLY A 43 -17.70 -78.27 -0.92
C GLY A 43 -18.53 -79.47 -0.45
N ARG A 44 -19.08 -80.28 -1.36
CA ARG A 44 -19.83 -81.50 -1.03
C ARG A 44 -18.87 -82.66 -0.77
N VAL A 45 -18.35 -82.73 0.46
CA VAL A 45 -17.43 -83.80 0.89
C VAL A 45 -18.08 -85.18 0.66
N PRO A 46 -17.47 -86.07 -0.15
CA PRO A 46 -18.02 -87.39 -0.40
C PRO A 46 -18.20 -88.21 0.89
N LYS A 47 -19.35 -88.87 1.05
CA LYS A 47 -19.60 -89.79 2.18
C LYS A 47 -18.73 -91.05 2.09
N ASP A 48 -18.51 -91.54 0.86
CA ASP A 48 -17.58 -92.63 0.57
C ASP A 48 -16.21 -92.05 0.22
N ARG A 49 -15.26 -92.23 1.15
CA ARG A 49 -13.84 -91.85 1.02
C ARG A 49 -12.93 -93.07 1.02
N SER A 50 -13.49 -94.24 0.68
CA SER A 50 -12.73 -95.48 0.56
C SER A 50 -11.71 -95.39 -0.57
N TRP A 51 -10.65 -96.19 -0.47
CA TRP A 51 -9.68 -96.35 -1.56
C TRP A 51 -10.34 -96.69 -2.91
N LYS A 52 -11.45 -97.44 -2.88
CA LYS A 52 -12.22 -97.80 -4.07
C LYS A 52 -12.80 -96.56 -4.76
N ALA A 53 -13.35 -95.61 -4.00
CA ALA A 53 -13.84 -94.34 -4.53
C ALA A 53 -12.68 -93.45 -5.03
N ALA A 54 -11.58 -93.36 -4.28
CA ALA A 54 -10.39 -92.61 -4.69
C ALA A 54 -9.79 -93.13 -6.00
N LYS A 55 -9.74 -94.45 -6.18
CA LYS A 55 -9.23 -95.08 -7.41
C LYS A 55 -10.07 -94.77 -8.64
N VAL A 56 -11.39 -94.56 -8.48
CA VAL A 56 -12.28 -94.13 -9.57
C VAL A 56 -12.03 -92.67 -9.93
N THR A 57 -11.89 -91.79 -8.94
CA THR A 57 -11.57 -90.37 -9.16
C THR A 57 -10.19 -90.19 -9.83
N MET A 58 -9.22 -91.02 -9.43
CA MET A 58 -7.87 -91.05 -9.99
C MET A 58 -7.76 -91.85 -11.30
N ALA A 59 -8.86 -92.45 -11.80
CA ALA A 59 -8.81 -93.26 -13.02
C ALA A 59 -8.43 -92.45 -14.25
N LYS A 60 -8.82 -91.16 -14.30
CA LYS A 60 -8.44 -90.15 -15.29
C LYS A 60 -7.31 -89.27 -14.75
N VAL A 61 -6.07 -89.77 -14.85
CA VAL A 61 -4.87 -89.14 -14.26
C VAL A 61 -4.68 -87.68 -14.72
N ASP A 62 -4.85 -87.40 -16.01
CA ASP A 62 -4.63 -86.05 -16.56
C ASP A 62 -5.65 -85.03 -16.05
N GLY A 63 -6.92 -85.40 -15.96
CA GLY A 63 -7.98 -84.52 -15.45
C GLY A 63 -7.85 -84.28 -13.94
N PHE A 64 -7.45 -85.30 -13.19
CA PHE A 64 -7.18 -85.15 -11.76
C PHE A 64 -5.97 -84.24 -11.51
N LEU A 65 -4.88 -84.42 -12.26
CA LEU A 65 -3.70 -83.58 -12.15
C LEU A 65 -4.00 -82.12 -12.49
N ASP A 66 -4.79 -81.87 -13.54
CA ASP A 66 -5.19 -80.52 -13.92
C ASP A 66 -6.03 -79.85 -12.82
N SER A 67 -6.91 -80.61 -12.17
CA SER A 67 -7.71 -80.12 -11.03
C SER A 67 -6.86 -79.76 -9.81
N LEU A 68 -5.71 -80.41 -9.59
CA LEU A 68 -4.78 -80.10 -8.50
C LEU A 68 -3.91 -78.88 -8.80
N ILE A 69 -3.50 -78.71 -10.07
CA ILE A 69 -2.68 -77.58 -10.50
C ILE A 69 -3.49 -76.29 -10.54
N ASN A 70 -4.71 -76.36 -11.07
CA ASN A 70 -5.62 -75.23 -11.22
C ASN A 70 -6.59 -75.11 -10.02
N PHE A 71 -6.28 -75.76 -8.90
CA PHE A 71 -7.10 -75.69 -7.69
C PHE A 71 -7.19 -74.25 -7.19
N ASP A 72 -8.41 -73.80 -6.92
CA ASP A 72 -8.66 -72.50 -6.31
C ASP A 72 -8.27 -72.53 -4.83
N LYS A 73 -6.98 -72.26 -4.58
CA LYS A 73 -6.37 -72.17 -3.26
C LYS A 73 -6.78 -70.91 -2.48
N GLU A 74 -7.49 -69.97 -3.10
CA GLU A 74 -7.94 -68.71 -2.51
C GLU A 74 -9.38 -68.81 -2.00
N ASN A 75 -10.19 -69.73 -2.53
CA ASN A 75 -11.58 -69.96 -2.12
C ASN A 75 -11.84 -71.43 -1.73
N ILE A 76 -11.37 -71.86 -0.55
CA ILE A 76 -11.62 -73.21 -0.04
C ILE A 76 -12.92 -73.24 0.78
N PRO A 77 -13.91 -74.11 0.45
CA PRO A 77 -15.13 -74.24 1.23
C PRO A 77 -14.87 -74.69 2.68
N GLU A 78 -15.54 -74.06 3.63
CA GLU A 78 -15.43 -74.36 5.07
C GLU A 78 -15.74 -75.84 5.40
N SER A 79 -16.63 -76.47 4.64
CA SER A 79 -16.94 -77.90 4.77
C SER A 79 -15.73 -78.80 4.47
N CYS A 80 -14.91 -78.44 3.48
CA CYS A 80 -13.68 -79.14 3.14
C CYS A 80 -12.60 -78.95 4.22
N LEU A 81 -12.47 -77.73 4.77
CA LEU A 81 -11.52 -77.42 5.85
C LEU A 81 -11.86 -78.16 7.15
N LYS A 82 -13.14 -78.26 7.51
CA LYS A 82 -13.58 -79.05 8.67
C LYS A 82 -13.30 -80.54 8.48
N ALA A 83 -13.52 -81.07 7.28
CA ALA A 83 -13.33 -82.48 6.98
C ALA A 83 -11.85 -82.88 6.81
N ILE A 84 -10.95 -81.93 6.46
CA ILE A 84 -9.51 -82.19 6.33
C ILE A 84 -8.77 -82.13 7.68
N ARG A 85 -9.31 -81.37 8.66
CA ARG A 85 -8.69 -81.13 9.97
C ARG A 85 -8.29 -82.41 10.74
N PRO A 86 -9.11 -83.49 10.79
CA PRO A 86 -8.72 -84.73 11.45
C PRO A 86 -7.52 -85.43 10.79
N TYR A 87 -7.35 -85.28 9.47
CA TYR A 87 -6.18 -85.82 8.77
C TYR A 87 -4.92 -85.02 9.10
N LEU A 88 -5.00 -83.69 9.14
CA LEU A 88 -3.85 -82.83 9.47
C LEU A 88 -3.35 -82.98 10.92
N GLN A 89 -4.23 -83.39 11.84
CA GLN A 89 -3.88 -83.66 13.24
C GLN A 89 -3.25 -85.04 13.46
N ASN A 90 -3.33 -85.95 12.48
CA ASN A 90 -2.77 -87.28 12.58
C ASN A 90 -1.23 -87.25 12.37
N PRO A 91 -0.40 -87.72 13.33
CA PRO A 91 1.05 -87.80 13.16
C PRO A 91 1.51 -88.65 11.95
N GLU A 92 0.69 -89.61 11.51
CA GLU A 92 0.93 -90.45 10.32
C GLU A 92 0.63 -89.72 9.00
N PHE A 93 0.01 -88.54 9.04
CA PHE A 93 -0.29 -87.70 7.87
C PHE A 93 0.80 -86.64 7.66
N ARG A 94 2.05 -87.08 7.59
CA ARG A 94 3.21 -86.22 7.31
C ARG A 94 3.90 -86.69 6.03
N PRO A 95 4.34 -85.78 5.13
CA PRO A 95 5.00 -86.18 3.89
C PRO A 95 6.21 -87.08 4.13
N GLU A 96 6.98 -86.81 5.20
CA GLU A 96 8.13 -87.61 5.62
C GLU A 96 7.75 -89.05 6.00
N PHE A 97 6.65 -89.24 6.73
CA PHE A 97 6.17 -90.58 7.12
C PHE A 97 5.54 -91.31 5.94
N VAL A 98 4.71 -90.62 5.15
CA VAL A 98 4.05 -91.19 3.96
C VAL A 98 5.08 -91.59 2.90
N ALA A 99 6.20 -90.88 2.77
CA ALA A 99 7.28 -91.21 1.85
C ALA A 99 7.90 -92.59 2.13
N THR A 100 7.90 -93.05 3.39
CA THR A 100 8.36 -94.42 3.75
C THR A 100 7.44 -95.53 3.21
N LYS A 101 6.21 -95.18 2.80
CA LYS A 101 5.20 -96.12 2.27
C LYS A 101 4.95 -95.92 0.78
N SER A 102 4.94 -94.67 0.30
CA SER A 102 4.83 -94.32 -1.11
C SER A 102 5.31 -92.88 -1.34
N TYR A 103 6.31 -92.73 -2.21
CA TYR A 103 6.82 -91.42 -2.62
C TYR A 103 5.75 -90.61 -3.36
N ALA A 104 4.93 -91.28 -4.18
CA ALA A 104 3.80 -90.67 -4.85
C ALA A 104 2.73 -90.11 -3.90
N ALA A 105 2.39 -90.86 -2.84
CA ALA A 105 1.47 -90.40 -1.82
C ALA A 105 2.05 -89.24 -0.99
N ALA A 106 3.38 -89.19 -0.79
CA ALA A 106 4.03 -88.11 -0.07
C ALA A 106 3.89 -86.75 -0.77
N GLY A 107 3.98 -86.73 -2.11
CA GLY A 107 3.76 -85.52 -2.91
C GLY A 107 2.34 -84.95 -2.77
N LEU A 108 1.33 -85.84 -2.75
CA LEU A 108 -0.07 -85.45 -2.52
C LEU A 108 -0.32 -85.01 -1.06
N CYS A 109 0.30 -85.68 -0.08
CA CYS A 109 0.26 -85.28 1.32
C CYS A 109 0.85 -83.87 1.52
N SER A 110 2.00 -83.58 0.90
CA SER A 110 2.63 -82.26 0.94
C SER A 110 1.77 -81.20 0.24
N TRP A 111 1.13 -81.55 -0.89
CA TRP A 111 0.21 -80.63 -1.59
C TRP A 111 -0.98 -80.24 -0.69
N VAL A 112 -1.65 -81.21 -0.05
CA VAL A 112 -2.78 -80.93 0.85
C VAL A 112 -2.36 -79.99 1.99
N ILE A 113 -1.23 -80.26 2.65
CA ILE A 113 -0.72 -79.44 3.76
C ILE A 113 -0.38 -78.02 3.28
N ASN A 114 0.30 -77.90 2.15
CA ASN A 114 0.70 -76.60 1.61
C ASN A 114 -0.50 -75.75 1.15
N ILE A 115 -1.54 -76.37 0.60
CA ILE A 115 -2.77 -75.66 0.20
C ILE A 115 -3.53 -75.13 1.42
N VAL A 116 -3.68 -75.94 2.47
CA VAL A 116 -4.35 -75.49 3.71
C VAL A 116 -3.54 -74.39 4.40
N ARG A 117 -2.22 -74.55 4.50
CA ARG A 117 -1.34 -73.53 5.07
C ARG A 117 -1.32 -72.23 4.25
N PHE A 118 -1.36 -72.33 2.93
CA PHE A 118 -1.49 -71.17 2.05
C PHE A 118 -2.80 -70.42 2.31
N TYR A 119 -3.92 -71.14 2.39
CA TYR A 119 -5.23 -70.55 2.64
C TYR A 119 -5.31 -69.85 4.01
N GLU A 120 -4.77 -70.45 5.07
CA GLU A 120 -4.69 -69.83 6.40
C GLU A 120 -3.91 -68.50 6.37
N VAL A 121 -2.75 -68.47 5.70
CA VAL A 121 -1.95 -67.24 5.55
C VAL A 121 -2.66 -66.23 4.64
N PHE A 122 -3.33 -66.68 3.58
CA PHE A 122 -4.11 -65.84 2.69
C PHE A 122 -5.24 -65.14 3.46
N CYS A 123 -5.99 -65.85 4.31
CA CYS A 123 -7.04 -65.28 5.14
C CYS A 123 -6.55 -64.20 6.12
N ASP A 124 -5.32 -64.29 6.63
CA ASP A 124 -4.74 -63.26 7.50
C ASP A 124 -4.14 -62.07 6.72
N VAL A 125 -3.52 -62.34 5.57
CA VAL A 125 -2.80 -61.33 4.78
C VAL A 125 -3.74 -60.52 3.87
N GLU A 126 -4.76 -61.14 3.30
CA GLU A 126 -5.66 -60.50 2.35
C GLU A 126 -6.43 -59.31 2.96
N PRO A 127 -7.01 -59.40 4.17
CA PRO A 127 -7.62 -58.24 4.83
C PRO A 127 -6.62 -57.10 5.07
N LYS A 128 -5.36 -57.42 5.40
CA LYS A 128 -4.29 -56.43 5.60
C LYS A 128 -3.89 -55.75 4.30
N ARG A 129 -3.82 -56.50 3.19
CA ARG A 129 -3.58 -55.94 1.85
C ARG A 129 -4.70 -55.01 1.41
N GLN A 130 -5.96 -55.41 1.63
CA GLN A 130 -7.11 -54.57 1.32
C GLN A 130 -7.14 -53.31 2.19
N ALA A 131 -6.86 -53.43 3.49
CA ALA A 131 -6.76 -52.28 4.40
C ALA A 131 -5.64 -51.33 3.99
N LEU A 132 -4.46 -51.85 3.65
CA LEU A 132 -3.33 -51.06 3.16
C LEU A 132 -3.68 -50.34 1.85
N SER A 133 -4.32 -51.04 0.91
CA SER A 133 -4.74 -50.45 -0.37
C SER A 133 -5.73 -49.31 -0.16
N ARG A 134 -6.72 -49.48 0.73
CA ARG A 134 -7.69 -48.43 1.07
C ARG A 134 -7.02 -47.24 1.74
N ALA A 135 -6.21 -47.47 2.77
CA ALA A 135 -5.49 -46.41 3.47
C ALA A 135 -4.53 -45.65 2.55
N THR A 136 -3.88 -46.33 1.61
CA THR A 136 -3.01 -45.69 0.61
C THR A 136 -3.82 -44.83 -0.34
N ALA A 137 -4.97 -45.32 -0.83
CA ALA A 137 -5.87 -44.54 -1.69
C ALA A 137 -6.40 -43.28 -0.96
N ASP A 138 -6.83 -43.42 0.30
CA ASP A 138 -7.30 -42.31 1.12
C ASP A 138 -6.18 -41.28 1.37
N LEU A 139 -4.96 -41.76 1.65
CA LEU A 139 -3.79 -40.91 1.83
C LEU A 139 -3.47 -40.12 0.56
N THR A 140 -3.50 -40.78 -0.62
CA THR A 140 -3.25 -40.10 -1.89
C THR A 140 -4.31 -39.03 -2.17
N ALA A 141 -5.59 -39.33 -1.95
CA ALA A 141 -6.67 -38.35 -2.15
C ALA A 141 -6.56 -37.16 -1.18
N ALA A 142 -6.18 -37.41 0.08
CA ALA A 142 -5.94 -36.35 1.05
C ALA A 142 -4.72 -35.48 0.69
N GLN A 143 -3.64 -36.08 0.19
CA GLN A 143 -2.44 -35.37 -0.24
C GLN A 143 -2.70 -34.49 -1.47
N GLU A 144 -3.47 -34.98 -2.45
CA GLU A 144 -3.88 -34.20 -3.62
C GLU A 144 -4.75 -33.00 -3.23
N ASN A 145 -5.74 -33.20 -2.36
CA ASN A 145 -6.55 -32.12 -1.83
C ASN A 145 -5.73 -31.08 -1.06
N LEU A 146 -4.80 -31.52 -0.21
CA LEU A 146 -3.88 -30.64 0.52
C LEU A 146 -3.03 -29.82 -0.45
N ALA A 147 -2.49 -30.44 -1.49
CA ALA A 147 -1.68 -29.77 -2.50
C ALA A 147 -2.49 -28.70 -3.26
N ALA A 148 -3.72 -29.03 -3.66
CA ALA A 148 -4.63 -28.09 -4.31
C ALA A 148 -4.96 -26.87 -3.42
N ILE A 149 -5.25 -27.10 -2.14
CA ILE A 149 -5.53 -26.02 -1.18
C ILE A 149 -4.29 -25.16 -0.95
N LYS A 150 -3.11 -25.76 -0.77
CA LYS A 150 -1.85 -25.02 -0.63
C LYS A 150 -1.54 -24.15 -1.84
N ALA A 151 -1.76 -24.66 -3.06
CA ALA A 151 -1.60 -23.88 -4.29
C ALA A 151 -2.57 -22.70 -4.34
N LYS A 152 -3.84 -22.89 -3.92
CA LYS A 152 -4.83 -21.81 -3.85
C LYS A 152 -4.45 -20.74 -2.83
N ILE A 153 -3.94 -21.13 -1.66
CA ILE A 153 -3.44 -20.19 -0.64
C ILE A 153 -2.26 -19.38 -1.18
N ALA A 154 -1.30 -20.03 -1.85
CA ALA A 154 -0.15 -19.35 -2.44
C ALA A 154 -0.59 -18.30 -3.46
N HIS A 155 -1.50 -18.65 -4.37
CA HIS A 155 -2.05 -17.73 -5.36
C HIS A 155 -2.83 -16.56 -4.73
N LEU A 156 -3.63 -16.82 -3.70
CA LEU A 156 -4.36 -15.76 -2.98
C LEU A 156 -3.40 -14.82 -2.25
N ASN A 157 -2.37 -15.33 -1.59
CA ASN A 157 -1.36 -14.52 -0.93
C ASN A 157 -0.57 -13.65 -1.92
N GLU A 158 -0.23 -14.19 -3.09
CA GLU A 158 0.43 -13.41 -4.15
C GLU A 158 -0.46 -12.27 -4.64
N ASN A 159 -1.75 -12.54 -4.87
CA ASN A 159 -2.70 -11.52 -5.29
C ASN A 159 -2.94 -10.48 -4.21
N LEU A 160 -3.04 -10.89 -2.94
CA LEU A 160 -3.15 -9.98 -1.81
C LEU A 160 -1.93 -9.05 -1.75
N ALA A 161 -0.70 -9.60 -1.84
CA ALA A 161 0.52 -8.81 -1.85
C ALA A 161 0.55 -7.78 -2.99
N LYS A 162 0.17 -8.19 -4.21
CA LYS A 162 0.06 -7.28 -5.37
C LYS A 162 -0.98 -6.18 -5.13
N LEU A 163 -2.12 -6.52 -4.53
CA LEU A 163 -3.21 -5.56 -4.31
C LEU A 163 -2.86 -4.58 -3.20
N THR A 164 -2.24 -5.04 -2.11
CA THR A 164 -1.74 -4.20 -1.02
C THR A 164 -0.68 -3.22 -1.55
N ALA A 165 0.30 -3.68 -2.33
CA ALA A 165 1.31 -2.80 -2.91
C ALA A 165 0.70 -1.71 -3.83
N LYS A 166 -0.31 -2.07 -4.63
CA LYS A 166 -1.05 -1.10 -5.46
C LYS A 166 -1.83 -0.10 -4.61
N PHE A 167 -2.46 -0.57 -3.54
CA PHE A 167 -3.24 0.28 -2.63
C PHE A 167 -2.35 1.27 -1.86
N GLU A 168 -1.21 0.81 -1.35
CA GLU A 168 -0.24 1.65 -0.65
C GLU A 168 0.32 2.72 -1.58
N LYS A 169 0.70 2.34 -2.81
CA LYS A 169 1.17 3.29 -3.82
C LYS A 169 0.10 4.33 -4.17
N ALA A 170 -1.13 3.90 -4.45
CA ALA A 170 -2.22 4.81 -4.77
C ALA A 170 -2.56 5.76 -3.61
N THR A 171 -2.46 5.27 -2.37
CA THR A 171 -2.67 6.08 -1.16
C THR A 171 -1.57 7.13 -1.00
N ALA A 172 -0.31 6.75 -1.23
CA ALA A 172 0.82 7.65 -1.18
C ALA A 172 0.72 8.74 -2.28
N ASP A 173 0.40 8.36 -3.51
CA ASP A 173 0.21 9.29 -4.62
C ASP A 173 -0.95 10.26 -4.35
N LYS A 174 -2.08 9.76 -3.80
CA LYS A 174 -3.20 10.59 -3.38
C LYS A 174 -2.78 11.61 -2.31
N LEU A 175 -2.09 11.17 -1.27
CA LEU A 175 -1.67 12.06 -0.17
C LEU A 175 -0.72 13.15 -0.66
N LYS A 176 0.22 12.79 -1.55
CA LYS A 176 1.13 13.76 -2.17
C LYS A 176 0.37 14.81 -2.96
N CYS A 177 -0.56 14.41 -3.84
CA CYS A 177 -1.38 15.35 -4.60
C CYS A 177 -2.24 16.25 -3.70
N GLN A 178 -2.77 15.70 -2.59
CA GLN A 178 -3.53 16.49 -1.62
C GLN A 178 -2.66 17.57 -0.95
N GLN A 179 -1.46 17.21 -0.51
CA GLN A 179 -0.52 18.16 0.10
C GLN A 179 -0.12 19.27 -0.88
N GLU A 180 0.17 18.92 -2.14
CA GLU A 180 0.50 19.90 -3.18
C GLU A 180 -0.68 20.86 -3.45
N ALA A 181 -1.92 20.34 -3.47
CA ALA A 181 -3.11 21.14 -3.63
C ALA A 181 -3.36 22.08 -2.44
N GLU A 182 -3.16 21.61 -1.21
CA GLU A 182 -3.31 22.40 0.02
C GLU A 182 -2.29 23.55 0.07
N VAL A 183 -1.02 23.26 -0.23
CA VAL A 183 0.04 24.28 -0.29
C VAL A 183 -0.32 25.33 -1.33
N THR A 184 -0.71 24.92 -2.53
CA THR A 184 -1.10 25.84 -3.61
C THR A 184 -2.31 26.69 -3.23
N THR A 185 -3.30 26.10 -2.59
CA THR A 185 -4.50 26.80 -2.09
C THR A 185 -4.13 27.86 -1.06
N GLY A 186 -3.22 27.53 -0.14
CA GLY A 186 -2.67 28.47 0.84
C GLY A 186 -1.96 29.65 0.18
N THR A 187 -1.11 29.37 -0.82
CA THR A 187 -0.41 30.41 -1.60
C THR A 187 -1.39 31.32 -2.34
N ILE A 188 -2.41 30.76 -3.00
CA ILE A 188 -3.44 31.53 -3.72
C ILE A 188 -4.23 32.41 -2.77
N SER A 189 -4.61 31.89 -1.59
CA SER A 189 -5.32 32.66 -0.57
C SER A 189 -4.51 33.88 -0.12
N LEU A 190 -3.21 33.69 0.15
CA LEU A 190 -2.31 34.78 0.54
C LEU A 190 -2.15 35.82 -0.59
N ALA A 191 -1.97 35.35 -1.83
CA ALA A 191 -1.85 36.21 -3.00
C ALA A 191 -3.11 37.05 -3.19
N ASN A 192 -4.30 36.45 -3.10
CA ASN A 192 -5.57 37.18 -3.20
C ASN A 192 -5.73 38.24 -2.11
N ARG A 193 -5.30 37.95 -0.87
CA ARG A 193 -5.33 38.94 0.21
C ARG A 193 -4.38 40.10 -0.07
N LEU A 194 -3.19 39.84 -0.61
CA LEU A 194 -2.23 40.89 -1.00
C LEU A 194 -2.77 41.74 -2.16
N VAL A 195 -3.30 41.10 -3.20
CA VAL A 195 -3.91 41.80 -4.34
C VAL A 195 -5.09 42.65 -3.89
N GLY A 196 -5.95 42.11 -3.02
CA GLY A 196 -7.07 42.86 -2.45
C GLY A 196 -6.62 44.05 -1.59
N GLY A 197 -5.60 43.86 -0.75
CA GLY A 197 -5.04 44.93 0.08
C GLY A 197 -4.31 46.01 -0.72
N LEU A 198 -3.73 45.66 -1.87
CA LEU A 198 -3.01 46.58 -2.76
C LEU A 198 -3.91 47.18 -3.85
N ALA A 199 -5.15 46.72 -4.00
CA ALA A 199 -6.05 47.20 -5.05
C ALA A 199 -6.35 48.70 -4.89
N SER A 200 -6.64 49.15 -3.67
CA SER A 200 -6.85 50.57 -3.37
C SER A 200 -5.56 51.39 -3.53
N GLU A 201 -4.42 50.82 -3.13
CA GLU A 201 -3.12 51.47 -3.29
C GLU A 201 -2.75 51.67 -4.76
N ASN A 202 -3.05 50.70 -5.63
CA ASN A 202 -2.85 50.84 -7.07
C ASN A 202 -3.63 52.02 -7.65
N VAL A 203 -4.91 52.17 -7.28
CA VAL A 203 -5.73 53.32 -7.69
C VAL A 203 -5.13 54.62 -7.16
N ARG A 204 -4.78 54.67 -5.87
CA ARG A 204 -4.16 55.84 -5.23
C ARG A 204 -2.85 56.26 -5.90
N TRP A 205 -2.00 55.30 -6.27
CA TRP A 205 -0.74 55.58 -6.96
C TRP A 205 -0.98 56.06 -8.39
N ALA A 206 -1.94 55.48 -9.10
CA ALA A 206 -2.31 55.94 -10.43
C ALA A 206 -2.82 57.39 -10.40
N GLU A 207 -3.69 57.73 -9.46
CA GLU A 207 -4.18 59.10 -9.23
C GLU A 207 -3.04 60.05 -8.84
N ALA A 208 -2.13 59.63 -7.95
CA ALA A 208 -0.96 60.42 -7.56
C ALA A 208 -0.05 60.72 -8.75
N VAL A 209 0.23 59.73 -9.61
CA VAL A 209 1.03 59.92 -10.84
C VAL A 209 0.34 60.91 -11.78
N GLN A 210 -0.98 60.82 -11.95
CA GLN A 210 -1.74 61.77 -12.76
C GLN A 210 -1.67 63.19 -12.19
N SER A 211 -1.80 63.34 -10.86
CA SER A 211 -1.65 64.61 -10.16
C SER A 211 -0.26 65.21 -10.35
N PHE A 212 0.81 64.39 -10.23
CA PHE A 212 2.18 64.85 -10.43
C PHE A 212 2.44 65.33 -11.85
N ARG A 213 1.91 64.64 -12.88
CA ARG A 213 2.00 65.13 -14.26
C ARG A 213 1.32 66.49 -14.45
N HIS A 214 0.20 66.70 -13.78
CA HIS A 214 -0.47 68.00 -13.80
C HIS A 214 0.36 69.09 -13.11
N GLN A 215 0.95 68.78 -11.96
CA GLN A 215 1.84 69.68 -11.22
C GLN A 215 3.11 70.01 -12.02
N GLU A 216 3.71 69.03 -12.71
CA GLU A 216 4.91 69.21 -13.53
C GLU A 216 4.73 70.33 -14.56
N SER A 217 3.59 70.35 -15.26
CA SER A 217 3.28 71.39 -16.26
C SER A 217 3.16 72.81 -15.70
N LYS A 218 2.96 72.96 -14.38
CA LYS A 218 2.73 74.24 -13.68
C LYS A 218 3.86 74.64 -12.75
N LEU A 219 4.82 73.73 -12.55
CA LEU A 219 5.87 73.87 -11.55
C LEU A 219 6.66 75.17 -11.72
N CYS A 220 7.03 75.53 -12.95
CA CYS A 220 7.79 76.75 -13.22
C CYS A 220 7.04 78.02 -12.78
N GLY A 221 5.74 78.11 -13.06
CA GLY A 221 4.91 79.24 -12.66
C GLY A 221 4.65 79.27 -11.15
N ASP A 222 4.43 78.11 -10.56
CA ASP A 222 4.21 77.97 -9.12
C ASP A 222 5.47 78.35 -8.31
N VAL A 223 6.66 77.93 -8.76
CA VAL A 223 7.96 78.34 -8.20
C VAL A 223 8.18 79.84 -8.38
N LEU A 224 7.88 80.41 -9.55
CA LEU A 224 8.04 81.83 -9.81
C LEU A 224 7.20 82.68 -8.85
N LEU A 225 5.92 82.35 -8.66
CA LEU A 225 5.06 83.08 -7.72
C LEU A 225 5.49 82.88 -6.26
N THR A 226 5.88 81.66 -5.89
CA THR A 226 6.31 81.36 -4.52
C THR A 226 7.60 82.10 -4.15
N THR A 227 8.58 82.13 -5.07
CA THR A 227 9.83 82.86 -4.86
C THR A 227 9.61 84.37 -4.84
N ALA A 228 8.73 84.91 -5.69
CA ALA A 228 8.34 86.32 -5.64
C ALA A 228 7.63 86.68 -4.31
N PHE A 229 6.77 85.79 -3.80
CA PHE A 229 6.10 85.97 -2.52
C PHE A 229 7.12 86.07 -1.38
N VAL A 230 8.05 85.11 -1.28
CA VAL A 230 9.08 85.12 -0.22
C VAL A 230 10.01 86.33 -0.33
N SER A 231 10.39 86.70 -1.56
CA SER A 231 11.37 87.77 -1.80
C SER A 231 10.83 89.18 -1.55
N TYR A 232 9.56 89.44 -1.90
CA TYR A 232 9.03 90.80 -1.92
C TYR A 232 7.88 91.05 -0.94
N LEU A 233 7.15 90.01 -0.53
CA LEU A 233 5.91 90.19 0.23
C LEU A 233 6.07 90.18 1.75
N GLY A 234 7.26 89.85 2.26
CA GLY A 234 7.53 89.73 3.70
C GLY A 234 7.17 90.98 4.53
N PHE A 235 7.40 92.19 4.05
CA PHE A 235 7.12 93.41 4.80
C PHE A 235 5.66 93.88 4.71
N PHE A 236 4.89 93.42 3.72
CA PHE A 236 3.54 93.92 3.47
C PHE A 236 2.47 93.29 4.35
N THR A 237 1.37 94.01 4.54
CA THR A 237 0.18 93.54 5.27
C THR A 237 -0.54 92.44 4.51
N LYS A 238 -1.28 91.57 5.23
CA LYS A 238 -2.04 90.46 4.66
C LYS A 238 -2.92 90.87 3.46
N SER A 239 -3.66 91.97 3.59
CA SER A 239 -4.54 92.46 2.51
C SER A 239 -3.76 92.88 1.26
N TYR A 240 -2.60 93.51 1.45
CA TYR A 240 -1.75 93.93 0.34
C TYR A 240 -1.06 92.74 -0.33
N ARG A 241 -0.63 91.72 0.44
CA ARG A 241 -0.13 90.45 -0.10
C ARG A 241 -1.15 89.78 -1.02
N GLN A 242 -2.41 89.68 -0.56
CA GLN A 242 -3.51 89.11 -1.35
C GLN A 242 -3.80 89.94 -2.61
N SER A 243 -3.85 91.27 -2.48
CA SER A 243 -4.07 92.18 -3.61
C SER A 243 -2.99 92.06 -4.68
N LEU A 244 -1.71 91.95 -4.29
CA LEU A 244 -0.61 91.75 -5.24
C LEU A 244 -0.66 90.36 -5.87
N MET A 245 -0.81 89.29 -5.08
CA MET A 245 -0.86 87.91 -5.58
C MET A 245 -2.04 87.69 -6.53
N ASP A 246 -3.25 87.91 -6.05
CA ASP A 246 -4.47 87.52 -6.76
C ASP A 246 -4.99 88.61 -7.70
N GLY A 247 -4.76 89.89 -7.35
CA GLY A 247 -5.21 91.03 -8.13
C GLY A 247 -4.24 91.49 -9.21
N THR A 248 -2.93 91.22 -9.07
CA THR A 248 -1.91 91.76 -9.97
C THR A 248 -1.07 90.68 -10.64
N TRP A 249 -0.38 89.84 -9.87
CA TRP A 249 0.62 88.90 -10.38
C TRP A 249 0.00 87.72 -11.13
N ARG A 250 -1.00 87.04 -10.57
CA ARG A 250 -1.69 85.94 -11.28
C ARG A 250 -2.36 86.41 -12.58
N PRO A 251 -3.12 87.53 -12.59
CA PRO A 251 -3.68 88.04 -13.84
C PRO A 251 -2.61 88.43 -14.86
N TYR A 252 -1.50 89.02 -14.41
CA TYR A 252 -0.38 89.37 -15.28
C TYR A 252 0.21 88.15 -15.98
N LEU A 253 0.58 87.10 -15.23
CA LEU A 253 1.15 85.87 -15.79
C LEU A 253 0.20 85.17 -16.77
N SER A 254 -1.12 85.25 -16.51
CA SER A 254 -2.15 84.66 -17.37
C SER A 254 -2.40 85.42 -18.67
N ARG A 255 -2.01 86.71 -18.74
CA ARG A 255 -2.24 87.60 -19.90
C ARG A 255 -1.02 87.76 -20.79
N LEU A 256 0.09 87.08 -20.49
CA LEU A 256 1.27 87.06 -21.35
C LEU A 256 0.94 86.38 -22.69
N GLU A 257 1.59 86.82 -23.78
CA GLU A 257 1.44 86.20 -25.11
C GLU A 257 1.79 84.70 -25.09
N VAL A 258 2.80 84.34 -24.31
CA VAL A 258 3.11 82.96 -23.93
C VAL A 258 2.75 82.80 -22.45
N PRO A 259 1.60 82.18 -22.11
CA PRO A 259 1.18 82.02 -20.74
C PRO A 259 2.17 81.15 -19.96
N ILE A 260 2.48 81.55 -18.73
CA ILE A 260 3.19 80.69 -17.77
C ILE A 260 2.11 79.98 -16.94
N PRO A 261 1.96 78.65 -17.06
CA PRO A 261 0.94 77.93 -16.32
C PRO A 261 1.19 77.99 -14.82
N VAL A 262 0.14 78.29 -14.07
CA VAL A 262 0.15 78.38 -12.60
C VAL A 262 -1.07 77.65 -12.06
N THR A 263 -0.95 77.05 -10.89
CA THR A 263 -2.10 76.53 -10.14
C THR A 263 -3.04 77.69 -9.74
N PRO A 264 -4.31 77.70 -10.20
CA PRO A 264 -5.21 78.85 -10.00
C PRO A 264 -5.37 79.29 -8.54
N THR A 265 -5.34 78.33 -7.62
CA THR A 265 -5.45 78.53 -6.17
C THR A 265 -4.15 78.17 -5.45
N LEU A 266 -2.99 78.40 -6.08
CA LEU A 266 -1.68 78.12 -5.48
C LEU A 266 -1.58 78.80 -4.12
N ASP A 267 -1.30 78.02 -3.09
CA ASP A 267 -0.85 78.56 -1.81
C ASP A 267 0.68 78.55 -1.79
N PRO A 268 1.36 79.71 -1.77
CA PRO A 268 2.82 79.77 -1.73
C PRO A 268 3.44 78.99 -0.56
N LEU A 269 2.71 78.85 0.54
CA LEU A 269 3.20 78.16 1.73
C LEU A 269 3.27 76.64 1.51
N ARG A 270 2.35 76.06 0.72
CA ARG A 270 2.30 74.59 0.52
C ARG A 270 3.53 74.03 -0.19
N MET A 271 4.28 74.87 -0.91
CA MET A 271 5.54 74.47 -1.54
C MET A 271 6.74 74.54 -0.59
N LEU A 272 6.61 75.29 0.51
CA LEU A 272 7.71 75.62 1.42
C LEU A 272 7.57 74.96 2.79
N THR A 273 6.35 74.59 3.18
CA THR A 273 6.04 73.99 4.47
C THR A 273 4.87 73.01 4.34
N ASP A 274 4.73 72.14 5.34
CA ASP A 274 3.63 71.20 5.48
C ASP A 274 2.93 71.39 6.84
N ASP A 275 1.78 70.74 7.02
CA ASP A 275 0.98 70.86 8.23
C ASP A 275 1.74 70.38 9.48
N ALA A 276 2.71 69.47 9.33
CA ALA A 276 3.52 68.98 10.45
C ALA A 276 4.51 70.06 10.93
N TYR A 277 5.17 70.78 10.02
CA TYR A 277 6.01 71.92 10.35
C TYR A 277 5.19 73.04 10.98
N VAL A 278 4.01 73.36 10.43
CA VAL A 278 3.13 74.40 11.00
C VAL A 278 2.70 74.02 12.43
N ALA A 279 2.29 72.77 12.67
CA ALA A 279 1.96 72.29 14.00
C ALA A 279 3.16 72.36 14.96
N ALA A 280 4.36 72.03 14.49
CA ALA A 280 5.58 72.16 15.28
C ALA A 280 5.87 73.62 15.66
N TRP A 281 5.65 74.58 14.75
CA TRP A 281 5.83 76.01 15.05
C TRP A 281 4.78 76.51 16.07
N GLN A 282 3.54 76.05 15.97
CA GLN A 282 2.49 76.37 16.93
C GLN A 282 2.83 75.83 18.33
N ASN A 283 3.36 74.62 18.42
CA ASN A 283 3.89 74.05 19.67
C ASN A 283 5.08 74.85 20.22
N GLN A 284 5.85 75.52 19.36
CA GLN A 284 6.93 76.44 19.75
C GLN A 284 6.40 77.84 20.11
N GLY A 285 5.09 78.08 20.08
CA GLY A 285 4.46 79.34 20.46
C GLY A 285 4.24 80.33 19.31
N LEU A 286 4.35 79.89 18.05
CA LEU A 286 3.90 80.68 16.91
C LEU A 286 2.36 80.79 16.97
N PRO A 287 1.77 81.99 16.80
CA PRO A 287 0.33 82.12 16.69
C PRO A 287 -0.24 81.32 15.51
N ALA A 288 -1.45 80.78 15.67
CA ALA A 288 -2.09 79.93 14.66
C ALA A 288 -2.69 80.70 13.47
N ASP A 289 -2.53 82.03 13.41
CA ASP A 289 -3.05 82.83 12.32
C ASP A 289 -2.20 82.70 11.05
N ARG A 290 -2.85 82.99 9.92
CA ARG A 290 -2.24 82.86 8.59
C ARG A 290 -1.03 83.78 8.41
N MET A 291 -1.05 85.00 8.96
CA MET A 291 0.03 85.96 8.77
C MET A 291 1.28 85.54 9.54
N SER A 292 1.12 85.02 10.76
CA SER A 292 2.21 84.40 11.53
C SER A 292 2.84 83.21 10.81
N THR A 293 2.01 82.34 10.22
CA THR A 293 2.49 81.19 9.44
C THR A 293 3.24 81.62 8.18
N GLU A 294 2.75 82.63 7.46
CA GLU A 294 3.44 83.24 6.31
C GLU A 294 4.78 83.84 6.72
N ASN A 295 4.82 84.61 7.80
CA ASN A 295 6.06 85.23 8.28
C ASN A 295 7.08 84.19 8.74
N ALA A 296 6.64 83.13 9.43
CA ALA A 296 7.50 82.02 9.81
C ALA A 296 8.08 81.31 8.58
N THR A 297 7.25 81.08 7.56
CA THR A 297 7.68 80.45 6.30
C THR A 297 8.71 81.32 5.59
N ILE A 298 8.47 82.62 5.47
CA ILE A 298 9.41 83.59 4.87
C ILE A 298 10.72 83.62 5.68
N LEU A 299 10.64 83.71 7.02
CA LEU A 299 11.82 83.74 7.88
C LEU A 299 12.73 82.53 7.67
N LEU A 300 12.15 81.34 7.48
CA LEU A 300 12.88 80.09 7.33
C LEU A 300 13.33 79.79 5.90
N SER A 301 12.72 80.44 4.90
CA SER A 301 12.99 80.20 3.47
C SER A 301 13.88 81.28 2.83
N CYS A 302 14.10 82.41 3.49
CA CYS A 302 14.93 83.49 2.98
C CYS A 302 16.43 83.19 3.17
N GLU A 303 17.22 83.41 2.11
CA GLU A 303 18.69 83.36 2.19
C GLU A 303 19.26 84.55 3.00
N ARG A 304 18.65 85.72 2.86
CA ARG A 304 19.01 86.91 3.64
C ARG A 304 18.28 86.88 4.97
N TRP A 305 18.99 87.16 6.06
CA TRP A 305 18.43 87.31 7.40
C TRP A 305 17.35 88.41 7.44
N PRO A 306 16.06 88.05 7.61
CA PRO A 306 14.98 89.04 7.59
C PRO A 306 14.96 89.87 8.86
N LEU A 307 14.67 91.17 8.72
CA LEU A 307 14.37 92.03 9.87
C LEU A 307 12.96 91.73 10.38
N MET A 308 12.86 91.28 11.62
CA MET A 308 11.58 91.00 12.27
C MET A 308 11.06 92.26 12.99
N VAL A 309 9.91 92.77 12.57
CA VAL A 309 9.18 93.85 13.25
C VAL A 309 8.13 93.22 14.16
N ASP A 310 8.42 93.13 15.46
CA ASP A 310 7.60 92.39 16.44
C ASP A 310 7.22 93.28 17.65
N PRO A 311 6.23 94.18 17.51
CA PRO A 311 5.79 95.05 18.60
C PRO A 311 5.09 94.28 19.74
N GLN A 312 4.62 93.05 19.47
CA GLN A 312 3.86 92.23 20.42
C GLN A 312 4.74 91.20 21.15
N LEU A 313 6.03 91.12 20.82
CA LEU A 313 7.01 90.17 21.37
C LEU A 313 6.61 88.70 21.18
N GLN A 314 5.77 88.38 20.18
CA GLN A 314 5.32 87.02 19.89
C GLN A 314 6.34 86.27 19.02
N GLY A 315 6.89 86.96 18.02
CA GLY A 315 7.91 86.40 17.13
C GLY A 315 9.21 86.09 17.87
N ILE A 316 9.67 86.98 18.75
CA ILE A 316 10.86 86.74 19.57
C ILE A 316 10.68 85.55 20.53
N LYS A 317 9.47 85.38 21.10
CA LYS A 317 9.16 84.24 21.97
C LYS A 317 9.24 82.93 21.18
N TRP A 318 8.65 82.90 19.98
CA TRP A 318 8.74 81.74 19.09
C TRP A 318 10.18 81.40 18.68
N ILE A 319 10.99 82.39 18.27
CA ILE A 319 12.40 82.18 17.90
C ILE A 319 13.20 81.59 19.08
N LYS A 320 13.03 82.14 20.29
CA LYS A 320 13.70 81.63 21.49
C LYS A 320 13.32 80.18 21.79
N ASN A 321 12.03 79.84 21.68
CA ASN A 321 11.56 78.47 21.89
C ASN A 321 12.04 77.51 20.79
N LYS A 322 12.09 77.97 19.54
CA LYS A 322 12.51 77.16 18.38
C LYS A 322 13.99 76.79 18.42
N TYR A 323 14.86 77.75 18.77
CA TYR A 323 16.31 77.54 18.77
C TYR A 323 16.88 77.20 20.15
N GLY A 324 16.12 77.44 21.22
CA GLY A 324 16.48 77.04 22.59
C GLY A 324 17.86 77.56 23.01
N GLU A 325 18.65 76.69 23.64
CA GLU A 325 19.98 77.00 24.15
C GLU A 325 21.01 77.35 23.06
N ASN A 326 20.74 76.97 21.80
CA ASN A 326 21.64 77.29 20.68
C ASN A 326 21.56 78.77 20.26
N LEU A 327 20.53 79.50 20.72
CA LEU A 327 20.33 80.89 20.36
C LEU A 327 21.16 81.83 21.25
N ARG A 328 22.13 82.54 20.65
CA ARG A 328 22.83 83.64 21.30
C ARG A 328 22.12 84.96 21.02
N VAL A 329 21.66 85.65 22.06
CA VAL A 329 20.97 86.93 21.95
C VAL A 329 21.93 88.06 22.32
N THR A 330 22.13 89.01 21.42
CA THR A 330 23.00 90.18 21.61
C THR A 330 22.26 91.46 21.22
N GLN A 331 22.61 92.59 21.85
CA GLN A 331 22.09 93.91 21.49
C GLN A 331 23.21 94.81 20.95
N ILE A 332 22.89 95.69 20.00
CA ILE A 332 23.84 96.67 19.48
C ILE A 332 24.34 97.54 20.64
N GLY A 333 25.65 97.53 20.89
CA GLY A 333 26.29 98.30 21.97
C GLY A 333 26.77 97.48 23.17
N GLN A 334 26.43 96.18 23.26
CA GLN A 334 27.05 95.28 24.23
C GLN A 334 28.40 94.78 23.68
N LYS A 335 29.50 95.05 24.40
CA LYS A 335 30.79 94.37 24.14
C LYS A 335 30.63 92.92 24.61
N GLY A 336 30.73 91.99 23.66
CA GLY A 336 30.43 90.56 23.84
C GLY A 336 31.36 89.85 24.82
#